data_AF-A0A923TZM9-F1
#
_entry.id   AF-A0A923TZM9-F1
#
_cell.length_a   1.000
_cell.length_b   1.000
_cell.length_c   1.000
_cell.angle_alpha   90.00
_cell.angle_beta   90.00
_cell.angle_gamma   90.00
#
_symmetry.space_group_name_H-M   'P 1'
#
loop_
_entity.id
_entity.type
_entity.pdbx_description
1 polymer ?
#
loop_
_entity_poly.entity_id
_entity_poly.type
_entity_poly.pdbx_seq_one_letter_code
_entity_poly.pdbx_strand_id
1 'polypeptide(L)'
;MRKTFIIFLGIYIFFFRTSFAQVVNIPDKLFKSFLINNGVDKNGNGSIESFEALLCDSLEVSQIGIKDLTGLGSFVNLRFLGCDYNDLEKLNVSGNPNLEELSCLYNLIDT
;
A
#
# COMPACT_ATOMS: atom_id res chain seq x y z
N MET A 1 53.73 -9.37 17.05
CA MET A 1 52.57 -8.65 17.62
C MET A 1 52.30 -7.47 16.69
N ARG A 2 51.17 -7.26 16.00
CA ARG A 2 49.83 -7.83 16.07
C ARG A 2 49.20 -7.58 14.68
N LYS A 3 49.07 -8.64 13.87
CA LYS A 3 48.25 -8.65 12.65
C LYS A 3 46.82 -8.93 13.11
N THR A 4 45.93 -7.94 13.19
CA THR A 4 44.48 -8.20 13.33
C THR A 4 43.66 -6.91 13.22
N PHE A 5 42.66 -6.95 12.33
CA PHE A 5 41.38 -6.21 12.36
C PHE A 5 41.38 -4.68 12.19
N ILE A 6 41.44 -4.22 10.93
CA ILE A 6 40.52 -3.18 10.43
C ILE A 6 40.08 -3.59 9.02
N ILE A 7 39.16 -4.54 8.96
CA ILE A 7 38.25 -4.76 7.82
C ILE A 7 36.86 -4.53 8.44
N PHE A 8 35.95 -3.86 7.73
CA PHE A 8 34.60 -3.42 8.14
C PHE A 8 34.46 -2.00 8.77
N LEU A 9 35.01 -0.98 8.12
CA LEU A 9 34.54 0.41 8.31
C LEU A 9 33.90 1.02 7.05
N GLY A 10 33.80 0.24 5.97
CA GLY A 10 33.01 0.57 4.79
C GLY A 10 31.90 -0.46 4.63
N ILE A 11 30.66 0.01 4.44
CA ILE A 11 29.45 -0.77 4.16
C ILE A 11 28.74 -1.38 5.41
N TYR A 12 28.36 -0.57 6.39
CA TYR A 12 27.28 -0.93 7.34
C TYR A 12 26.33 0.24 7.66
N ILE A 13 26.17 1.21 6.75
CA ILE A 13 25.14 2.28 6.88
C ILE A 13 24.28 2.36 5.61
N PHE A 14 24.16 1.25 4.87
CA PHE A 14 23.13 1.12 3.85
C PHE A 14 22.20 -0.01 4.26
N PHE A 15 20.90 0.30 4.31
CA PHE A 15 19.78 -0.59 4.63
C PHE A 15 19.40 -0.76 6.10
N PHE A 16 19.05 0.35 6.77
CA PHE A 16 17.78 0.40 7.51
C PHE A 16 17.21 1.81 7.39
N ARG A 17 16.63 2.11 6.22
CA ARG A 17 15.74 3.27 6.05
C ARG A 17 14.30 2.77 6.14
N THR A 18 13.87 2.32 7.31
CA THR A 18 12.43 2.25 7.57
C THR A 18 11.99 3.64 8.02
N SER A 19 11.94 4.60 7.08
CA SER A 19 11.20 5.83 7.34
C SER A 19 9.72 5.51 7.18
N PHE A 20 9.00 5.51 8.31
CA PHE A 20 7.56 5.23 8.35
C PHE A 20 6.70 6.26 7.56
N ALA A 21 7.27 7.41 7.21
CA ALA A 21 6.61 8.50 6.48
C ALA A 21 6.86 8.49 4.96
N GLN A 22 7.12 7.34 4.34
CA GLN A 22 7.19 7.28 2.88
C GLN A 22 5.79 7.51 2.30
N VAL A 23 5.65 8.45 1.37
CA VAL A 23 4.39 8.65 0.64
C VAL A 23 4.14 7.48 -0.30
N VAL A 24 2.94 6.91 -0.23
CA VAL A 24 2.47 5.83 -1.09
C VAL A 24 2.11 6.39 -2.46
N ASN A 25 2.63 5.78 -3.53
CA ASN A 25 2.27 6.17 -4.89
C ASN A 25 0.87 5.66 -5.23
N ILE A 26 -0.09 6.58 -5.35
CA ILE A 26 -1.49 6.30 -5.69
C ILE A 26 -1.87 7.16 -6.90
N PRO A 27 -1.68 6.64 -8.13
CA PRO A 27 -1.91 7.41 -9.36
C PRO A 27 -3.39 7.59 -9.71
N ASP A 28 -4.27 6.66 -9.33
CA ASP A 28 -5.71 6.78 -9.53
C ASP A 28 -6.29 7.84 -8.57
N LYS A 29 -6.86 8.89 -9.15
CA LYS A 29 -7.39 10.03 -8.38
C LYS A 29 -8.62 9.64 -7.56
N LEU A 30 -9.48 8.76 -8.07
CA LEU A 30 -10.67 8.31 -7.35
C LEU A 30 -10.27 7.45 -6.16
N PHE A 31 -9.29 6.55 -6.35
CA PHE A 31 -8.73 5.77 -5.25
C PHE A 31 -8.08 6.67 -4.19
N LYS A 32 -7.23 7.62 -4.60
CA LYS A 32 -6.60 8.57 -3.66
C LYS A 32 -7.63 9.40 -2.91
N SER A 33 -8.61 9.99 -3.60
CA SER A 33 -9.67 10.78 -2.99
C SER A 33 -10.52 9.96 -2.04
N PHE A 34 -10.83 8.71 -2.38
CA PHE A 34 -11.54 7.81 -1.48
C PHE A 34 -10.78 7.60 -0.17
N LEU A 35 -9.48 7.28 -0.24
CA LEU A 35 -8.65 7.04 0.95
C LEU A 35 -8.61 8.27 1.87
N ILE A 36 -8.42 9.45 1.29
CA ILE A 36 -8.42 10.71 2.04
C ILE A 36 -9.79 10.95 2.70
N ASN A 37 -10.87 10.85 1.92
CA ASN A 37 -12.22 11.16 2.40
C ASN A 37 -12.74 10.16 3.44
N ASN A 38 -12.20 8.93 3.46
CA ASN A 38 -12.58 7.88 4.41
C ASN A 38 -11.59 7.75 5.58
N GLY A 39 -10.77 8.79 5.81
CA GLY A 39 -9.98 8.91 7.04
C GLY A 39 -8.75 8.01 7.10
N VAL A 40 -8.22 7.58 5.95
CA VAL A 40 -6.89 6.94 5.89
C VAL A 40 -5.80 7.99 6.09
N ASP A 41 -5.92 9.16 5.48
CA ASP A 41 -5.05 10.33 5.73
C ASP A 41 -5.26 10.83 7.18
N LYS A 42 -4.40 10.39 8.10
CA LYS A 42 -4.49 10.65 9.55
C LYS A 42 -3.95 12.01 9.92
N ASN A 43 -2.94 12.47 9.19
CA ASN A 43 -2.31 13.77 9.46
C ASN A 43 -2.94 14.92 8.67
N GLY A 44 -3.82 14.63 7.71
CA GLY A 44 -4.59 15.59 6.94
C GLY A 44 -3.77 16.34 5.90
N ASN A 45 -2.66 15.77 5.42
CA ASN A 45 -1.74 16.46 4.51
C ASN A 45 -2.06 16.24 3.03
N GLY A 46 -3.14 15.51 2.71
CA GLY A 46 -3.59 15.24 1.34
C GLY A 46 -2.76 14.17 0.62
N SER A 47 -1.96 13.41 1.35
CA SER A 47 -1.22 12.25 0.87
C SER A 47 -1.48 11.05 1.78
N ILE A 48 -1.20 9.86 1.27
CA ILE A 48 -1.24 8.65 2.08
C ILE A 48 0.20 8.22 2.32
N GLU A 49 0.57 8.10 3.58
CA GLU A 49 1.89 7.66 4.00
C GLU A 49 1.85 6.18 4.40
N SER A 50 2.99 5.50 4.30
CA SER A 50 3.07 4.07 4.58
C SER A 50 2.53 3.73 5.97
N PHE A 51 2.84 4.53 7.01
CA PHE A 51 2.30 4.27 8.35
C PHE A 51 0.77 4.37 8.41
N GLU A 52 0.16 5.24 7.61
CA GLU A 52 -1.30 5.40 7.58
C GLU A 52 -1.95 4.20 6.91
N ALA A 53 -1.36 3.71 5.81
CA ALA A 53 -1.75 2.46 5.18
C ALA A 53 -1.61 1.25 6.12
N LEU A 54 -0.60 1.22 7.00
CA LEU A 54 -0.43 0.17 8.01
C LEU A 54 -1.56 0.13 9.05
N LEU A 55 -2.28 1.23 9.27
CA LEU A 55 -3.38 1.31 10.23
C LEU A 55 -4.72 0.83 9.65
N CYS A 56 -4.76 0.55 8.35
CA CYS A 56 -5.97 0.13 7.66
C CYS A 56 -6.03 -1.40 7.56
N ASP A 57 -7.09 -1.99 8.12
CA ASP A 57 -7.35 -3.43 8.12
C ASP A 57 -8.56 -3.84 7.26
N SER A 58 -9.36 -2.88 6.79
CA SER A 58 -10.53 -3.10 5.95
C SER A 58 -10.69 -1.96 4.96
N LEU A 59 -10.89 -2.30 3.68
CA LEU A 59 -11.06 -1.32 2.62
C LEU A 59 -12.22 -1.75 1.70
N GLU A 60 -13.27 -0.94 1.67
CA GLU A 60 -14.46 -1.13 0.84
C GLU A 60 -14.51 -0.01 -0.21
N VAL A 61 -14.09 -0.30 -1.42
CA VAL A 61 -13.94 0.64 -2.54
C VAL A 61 -14.83 0.29 -3.73
N SER A 62 -15.93 -0.42 -3.51
CA SER A 62 -16.85 -0.82 -4.58
C SER A 62 -17.65 0.35 -5.16
N GLN A 63 -18.02 0.25 -6.45
CA GLN A 63 -18.90 1.20 -7.15
C GLN A 63 -18.37 2.65 -7.25
N ILE A 64 -17.05 2.82 -7.26
CA ILE A 64 -16.41 4.16 -7.33
C ILE A 64 -16.01 4.50 -8.77
N GLY A 65 -15.74 3.50 -9.61
CA GLY A 65 -15.14 3.67 -10.94
C GLY A 65 -13.61 3.70 -10.91
N ILE A 66 -12.99 3.05 -9.92
CA ILE A 66 -11.54 2.92 -9.80
C ILE A 66 -11.01 2.06 -10.95
N LYS A 67 -9.88 2.47 -11.53
CA LYS A 67 -9.21 1.76 -12.64
C LYS A 67 -7.86 1.18 -12.23
N ASP A 68 -7.22 1.76 -11.22
CA ASP A 68 -5.89 1.37 -10.77
C ASP A 68 -5.76 1.42 -9.24
N LEU A 69 -5.48 0.26 -8.64
CA LEU A 69 -5.20 0.10 -7.20
C LEU A 69 -3.70 0.15 -6.88
N THR A 70 -2.86 0.70 -7.77
CA THR A 70 -1.44 0.98 -7.46
C THR A 70 -1.33 1.73 -6.14
N GLY A 71 -0.47 1.23 -5.25
CA GLY A 71 -0.35 1.68 -3.86
C GLY A 71 -0.97 0.73 -2.83
N LEU A 72 -1.88 -0.17 -3.24
CA LEU A 72 -2.54 -1.15 -2.35
C LEU A 72 -1.54 -2.05 -1.60
N GLY A 73 -0.38 -2.34 -2.20
CA GLY A 73 0.67 -3.15 -1.55
C GLY A 73 1.28 -2.52 -0.29
N SER A 74 1.03 -1.24 -0.01
CA SER A 74 1.42 -0.60 1.26
C SER A 74 0.48 -0.92 2.42
N PHE A 75 -0.71 -1.48 2.14
CA PHE A 75 -1.74 -1.84 3.12
C PHE A 75 -1.51 -3.27 3.63
N VAL A 76 -0.35 -3.52 4.27
CA VAL A 76 0.08 -4.89 4.63
C VAL A 76 -0.79 -5.55 5.71
N ASN A 77 -1.50 -4.76 6.51
CA ASN A 77 -2.41 -5.23 7.56
C ASN A 77 -3.86 -5.37 7.05
N LEU A 78 -4.11 -5.13 5.76
CA LEU A 78 -5.43 -5.27 5.15
C LEU A 78 -5.90 -6.72 5.21
N ARG A 79 -7.06 -6.95 5.82
CA ARG A 79 -7.72 -8.25 5.97
C ARG A 79 -8.92 -8.40 5.05
N PHE A 80 -9.60 -7.30 4.74
CA PHE A 80 -10.73 -7.25 3.82
C PHE A 80 -10.50 -6.24 2.70
N LEU A 81 -10.72 -6.66 1.45
CA LEU A 81 -10.79 -5.79 0.28
C LEU A 81 -12.08 -6.07 -0.50
N GLY A 82 -13.00 -5.12 -0.49
CA GLY A 82 -14.13 -5.05 -1.42
C GLY A 82 -13.81 -4.05 -2.51
N CYS A 83 -13.79 -4.48 -3.77
CA CYS A 83 -13.58 -3.62 -4.93
C CYS A 83 -14.53 -3.97 -6.09
N ASP A 84 -15.71 -4.46 -5.75
CA ASP A 84 -16.74 -4.85 -6.71
C ASP A 84 -17.21 -3.67 -7.57
N TYR A 85 -17.68 -3.96 -8.79
CA TYR A 85 -18.29 -2.96 -9.68
C TYR A 85 -17.38 -1.75 -9.92
N ASN A 86 -16.14 -2.00 -10.33
CA ASN A 86 -15.18 -1.00 -10.75
C ASN A 86 -14.68 -1.31 -12.17
N ASP A 87 -13.75 -0.49 -12.68
CA ASP A 87 -13.18 -0.61 -14.02
C ASP A 87 -11.75 -1.19 -13.96
N LEU A 88 -11.45 -2.07 -12.99
CA LEU A 88 -10.10 -2.61 -12.80
C LEU A 88 -9.75 -3.57 -13.93
N GLU A 89 -8.71 -3.28 -14.71
CA GLU A 89 -8.15 -4.21 -15.71
C GLU A 89 -7.17 -5.21 -15.08
N LYS A 90 -6.60 -4.86 -13.92
CA LYS A 90 -5.61 -5.66 -13.19
C LYS A 90 -5.82 -5.51 -11.70
N LEU A 91 -5.64 -6.59 -10.97
CA LEU A 91 -5.65 -6.60 -9.51
C LEU A 91 -4.44 -7.36 -8.99
N ASN A 92 -3.53 -6.65 -8.30
CA ASN A 92 -2.37 -7.24 -7.67
C ASN A 92 -2.46 -7.11 -6.15
N VAL A 93 -2.72 -8.23 -5.47
CA VAL A 93 -2.80 -8.33 -4.00
C VAL A 93 -1.59 -9.03 -3.37
N SER A 94 -0.52 -9.28 -4.14
CA SER A 94 0.70 -9.95 -3.63
C SER A 94 1.40 -9.20 -2.49
N GLY A 95 1.13 -7.90 -2.33
CA GLY A 95 1.64 -7.07 -1.24
C GLY A 95 0.78 -7.07 0.03
N ASN A 96 -0.33 -7.83 0.05
CA ASN A 96 -1.30 -7.85 1.15
C ASN A 96 -1.32 -9.24 1.82
N PRO A 97 -0.26 -9.63 2.55
CA PRO A 97 -0.11 -10.99 3.07
C PRO A 97 -1.14 -11.39 4.12
N ASN A 98 -1.81 -10.41 4.75
CA ASN A 98 -2.85 -10.63 5.75
C ASN A 98 -4.27 -10.59 5.17
N LEU A 99 -4.42 -10.52 3.83
CA LEU A 99 -5.73 -10.47 3.19
C LEU A 99 -6.45 -11.81 3.38
N GLU A 100 -7.62 -11.77 4.00
CA GLU A 100 -8.45 -12.94 4.29
C GLU A 100 -9.68 -13.01 3.39
N GLU A 101 -10.22 -11.86 3.00
CA GLU A 101 -11.40 -11.75 2.17
C GLU A 101 -11.18 -10.74 1.03
N LEU A 102 -11.52 -11.19 -0.19
CA LEU A 102 -11.42 -10.41 -1.40
C LEU A 102 -12.72 -10.54 -2.21
N SER A 103 -13.38 -9.42 -2.45
CA SER A 103 -14.49 -9.30 -3.38
C SER A 103 -14.10 -8.37 -4.52
N CYS A 104 -14.10 -8.88 -5.76
CA CYS A 104 -13.67 -8.14 -6.95
C CYS A 104 -14.57 -8.40 -8.17
N LEU A 105 -15.81 -8.80 -7.92
CA LEU A 105 -16.82 -9.09 -8.92
C LEU A 105 -17.10 -7.86 -9.79
N TYR A 106 -17.52 -8.09 -11.03
CA TYR A 106 -17.89 -7.02 -11.96
C TYR A 106 -16.78 -5.99 -12.16
N ASN A 107 -15.58 -6.47 -12.43
CA ASN A 107 -14.44 -5.70 -12.94
C ASN A 107 -14.07 -6.18 -14.35
N LEU A 108 -13.05 -5.57 -14.94
CA LEU A 108 -12.48 -5.90 -16.25
C LEU A 108 -11.20 -6.75 -16.12
N ILE A 109 -11.04 -7.47 -15.00
CA ILE A 109 -9.82 -8.23 -14.70
C ILE A 109 -9.72 -9.40 -15.68
N ASP A 110 -8.67 -9.38 -16.51
CA ASP A 110 -8.34 -10.50 -17.38
C ASP A 110 -7.58 -11.56 -16.55
N THR A 111 -8.00 -12.82 -16.67
CA THR A 111 -7.48 -13.97 -15.88
C THR A 111 -6.50 -14.81 -16.66
#